data_AF-A0A1L9BH45-F1
#
_entry.id   AF-A0A1L9BH45-F1
#
_cell.length_a   1.000
_cell.length_b   1.000
_cell.length_c   1.000
_cell.angle_alpha   90.00
_cell.angle_beta   90.00
_cell.angle_gamma   90.00
#
_symmetry.space_group_name_H-M   'P 1'
#
loop_
_entity.id
_entity.type
_entity.pdbx_description
1 polymer ?
#
loop_
_entity_poly.entity_id
_entity_poly.type
_entity_poly.pdbx_seq_one_letter_code
_entity_poly.pdbx_strand_id
1 'polypeptide(L)'
;MSICFYLSLSHQDIAKHVRRALEFYLHTVGPKALAWYPDEHGDFWELDDKGWEGVQHKLRDEGGGIVELMDRPDAISGYQFEYRGRTIDPAFPREVCAMAFWLPTEFMEEHGPGPVQELALGLGTFLPFCSGHAGLSLHRLGRTPGFQALCSSYPGMDRTEVGHLSWNLGTRINGIHWMNFLGPPVLGELGGASALRSRLSSPGTTVRELGDERAVVTLGDGPDAGDTGQAPALPAYRELARVLEPWLYHESYIKDEFTPEELLRWERRFLD
;
A
#
# COMPACT_ATOMS: atom_id res chain seq x y z
N MET A 1 -7.88 -3.04 -6.29
CA MET A 1 -7.24 -3.36 -5.00
C MET A 1 -5.79 -2.93 -5.04
N SER A 2 -5.19 -2.63 -3.90
CA SER A 2 -3.76 -2.32 -3.80
C SER A 2 -3.09 -3.04 -2.63
N ILE A 3 -1.81 -3.36 -2.81
CA ILE A 3 -0.89 -3.85 -1.79
C ILE A 3 0.29 -2.88 -1.78
N CYS A 4 0.55 -2.19 -0.68
CA CYS A 4 1.55 -1.14 -0.57
C CYS A 4 2.59 -1.47 0.50
N PHE A 5 3.84 -1.11 0.24
CA PHE A 5 4.93 -1.21 1.21
C PHE A 5 5.78 0.05 1.22
N TYR A 6 6.21 0.44 2.42
CA TYR A 6 7.05 1.60 2.68
C TYR A 6 8.32 1.13 3.40
N LEU A 7 9.47 1.63 2.94
CA LEU A 7 10.79 1.20 3.40
C LEU A 7 11.61 2.43 3.75
N SER A 8 12.08 2.49 4.99
CA SER A 8 12.96 3.57 5.48
C SER A 8 14.42 3.44 5.01
N LEU A 9 14.73 2.37 4.27
CA LEU A 9 16.06 2.12 3.71
C LEU A 9 16.20 2.74 2.33
N SER A 10 17.43 3.13 2.00
CA SER A 10 17.80 3.64 0.68
C SER A 10 17.67 2.58 -0.39
N HIS A 11 17.35 3.00 -1.62
CA HIS A 11 17.22 2.12 -2.78
C HIS A 11 18.41 1.17 -2.93
N GLN A 12 19.64 1.68 -2.76
CA GLN A 12 20.87 0.90 -2.87
C GLN A 12 20.88 -0.34 -1.97
N ASP A 13 20.26 -0.25 -0.79
CA ASP A 13 20.23 -1.34 0.19
C ASP A 13 19.10 -2.33 -0.07
N ILE A 14 18.05 -1.91 -0.80
CA ILE A 14 16.82 -2.68 -1.00
C ILE A 14 16.58 -3.11 -2.45
N ALA A 15 17.38 -2.67 -3.42
CA ALA A 15 17.16 -2.88 -4.85
C ALA A 15 16.89 -4.35 -5.20
N LYS A 16 17.71 -5.28 -4.68
CA LYS A 16 17.51 -6.74 -4.83
C LYS A 16 16.17 -7.24 -4.30
N HIS A 17 15.68 -6.67 -3.21
CA HIS A 17 14.40 -7.03 -2.59
C HIS A 17 13.23 -6.52 -3.44
N VAL A 18 13.35 -5.31 -4.00
CA VAL A 18 12.36 -4.74 -4.92
C VAL A 18 12.25 -5.56 -6.21
N ARG A 19 13.38 -5.93 -6.83
CA ARG A 19 13.40 -6.80 -8.01
C ARG A 19 12.67 -8.11 -7.76
N ARG A 20 13.00 -8.77 -6.64
CA ARG A 20 12.38 -10.04 -6.25
C ARG A 20 10.88 -9.92 -5.99
N ALA A 21 10.44 -8.80 -5.40
CA ALA A 21 9.02 -8.52 -5.19
C ALA A 21 8.27 -8.33 -6.52
N LEU A 22 8.85 -7.60 -7.48
CA LEU A 22 8.28 -7.45 -8.83
C LEU A 22 8.21 -8.79 -9.58
N GLU A 23 9.28 -9.58 -9.53
CA GLU A 23 9.32 -10.92 -10.13
C GLU A 23 8.23 -11.84 -9.53
N PHE A 24 8.09 -11.82 -8.20
CA PHE A 24 7.05 -12.61 -7.51
C PHE A 24 5.64 -12.17 -7.89
N TYR A 25 5.41 -10.86 -7.98
CA TYR A 25 4.15 -10.31 -8.44
C TYR A 25 3.81 -10.77 -9.86
N LEU A 26 4.72 -10.59 -10.81
CA LEU A 26 4.56 -11.03 -12.21
C LEU A 26 4.37 -12.54 -12.35
N HIS A 27 5.05 -13.34 -11.51
CA HIS A 27 4.84 -14.78 -11.49
C HIS A 27 3.42 -15.16 -11.06
N THR A 28 2.83 -14.37 -10.15
CA THR A 28 1.49 -14.62 -9.60
C THR A 28 0.39 -14.16 -10.55
N VAL A 29 0.48 -12.93 -11.10
CA VAL A 29 -0.56 -12.36 -11.98
C VAL A 29 -0.37 -12.70 -13.46
N GLY A 30 0.78 -13.27 -13.81
CA GLY A 30 1.16 -13.63 -15.17
C GLY A 30 2.12 -12.61 -15.79
N PRO A 31 3.11 -13.06 -16.59
CA PRO A 31 4.19 -12.22 -17.10
C PRO A 31 3.71 -11.15 -18.11
N LYS A 32 2.48 -11.27 -18.61
CA LYS A 32 1.86 -10.32 -19.54
C LYS A 32 0.85 -9.38 -18.86
N ALA A 33 0.71 -9.46 -17.54
CA ALA A 33 -0.20 -8.60 -16.80
C ALA A 33 0.25 -7.14 -16.78
N LEU A 34 1.56 -6.89 -16.93
CA LEU A 34 2.13 -5.55 -17.08
C LEU A 34 2.72 -5.45 -18.49
N ALA A 35 2.14 -4.60 -19.33
CA ALA A 35 2.47 -4.52 -20.75
C ALA A 35 2.81 -3.11 -21.22
N TRP A 36 2.67 -2.08 -20.38
CA TRP A 36 2.91 -0.68 -20.74
C TRP A 36 3.68 0.05 -19.65
N TYR A 37 4.41 1.08 -20.05
CA TYR A 37 5.13 1.98 -19.16
C TYR A 37 5.17 3.41 -19.74
N PRO A 38 5.19 4.45 -18.89
CA PRO A 38 5.40 5.82 -19.35
C PRO A 38 6.90 6.09 -19.56
N ASP A 39 7.24 6.84 -20.60
CA ASP A 39 8.57 7.39 -20.78
C ASP A 39 8.81 8.65 -19.91
N GLU A 40 9.97 9.29 -20.08
CA GLU A 40 10.34 10.50 -19.34
C GLU A 40 9.47 11.72 -19.67
N HIS A 41 8.73 11.69 -20.78
CA HIS A 41 7.80 12.72 -21.21
C HIS A 41 6.34 12.41 -20.81
N GLY A 42 6.10 11.21 -20.26
CA GLY A 42 4.77 10.73 -19.88
C GLY A 42 4.00 10.09 -21.03
N ASP A 43 4.65 9.85 -22.18
CA ASP A 43 4.05 9.10 -23.28
C ASP A 43 4.10 7.60 -22.98
N PHE A 44 3.02 6.89 -23.32
CA PHE A 44 2.90 5.46 -23.02
C PHE A 44 3.42 4.60 -24.16
N TRP A 45 4.26 3.63 -23.79
CA TRP A 45 4.88 2.68 -24.71
C TRP A 45 4.60 1.24 -24.27
N GLU A 46 4.46 0.34 -25.24
CA GLU A 46 4.44 -1.09 -24.98
C GLU A 46 5.78 -1.52 -24.36
N LEU A 47 5.72 -2.39 -23.37
CA LEU A 47 6.87 -2.88 -22.62
C LEU A 47 7.60 -3.94 -23.45
N ASP A 48 8.54 -3.48 -24.26
CA ASP A 48 9.46 -4.30 -25.05
C ASP A 48 10.74 -4.65 -24.26
N ASP A 49 11.68 -5.36 -24.91
CA ASP A 49 12.95 -5.74 -24.31
C ASP A 49 13.76 -4.54 -23.81
N LYS A 50 13.71 -3.41 -24.53
CA LYS A 50 14.41 -2.18 -24.16
C LYS A 50 13.76 -1.51 -22.95
N GLY A 51 12.44 -1.49 -22.89
CA GLY A 51 11.67 -1.05 -21.73
C GLY A 51 12.04 -1.87 -20.49
N TRP A 52 12.10 -3.21 -20.65
CA TRP A 52 12.57 -4.10 -19.59
C TRP A 52 14.01 -3.83 -19.16
N GLU A 53 14.94 -3.62 -20.09
CA GLU A 53 16.32 -3.23 -19.75
C GLU A 53 16.37 -1.94 -18.92
N GLY A 54 15.54 -0.94 -19.27
CA GLY A 54 15.40 0.31 -18.53
C GLY A 54 14.86 0.11 -17.11
N VAL A 55 13.80 -0.70 -16.97
CA VAL A 55 13.25 -1.08 -15.66
C VAL A 55 14.30 -1.79 -14.82
N GLN A 56 14.99 -2.77 -15.40
CA GLN A 56 16.03 -3.52 -14.70
C GLN A 56 17.18 -2.61 -14.29
N HIS A 57 17.59 -1.65 -15.13
CA HIS A 57 18.60 -0.66 -14.79
C HIS A 57 18.18 0.21 -13.59
N LYS A 58 16.95 0.72 -13.58
CA LYS A 58 16.41 1.48 -12.43
C LYS A 58 16.32 0.66 -11.16
N LEU A 59 16.18 -0.67 -11.26
CA LEU A 59 16.13 -1.55 -10.10
C LEU A 59 17.50 -2.16 -9.73
N ARG A 60 18.62 -1.70 -10.31
CA ARG A 60 19.98 -2.04 -9.86
C ARG A 60 20.39 -1.16 -8.68
N ASP A 61 21.38 -1.63 -7.94
CA ASP A 61 21.85 -0.98 -6.71
C ASP A 61 22.30 0.47 -7.00
N GLU A 62 22.96 0.73 -8.13
CA GLU A 62 23.36 2.06 -8.60
C GLU A 62 22.24 2.91 -9.23
N GLY A 63 21.05 2.33 -9.42
CA GLY A 63 19.90 2.95 -10.07
C GLY A 63 19.05 3.77 -9.10
N GLY A 64 17.77 3.40 -9.02
CA GLY A 64 16.73 4.11 -8.31
C GLY A 64 15.79 4.87 -9.23
N GLY A 65 15.02 5.79 -8.65
CA GLY A 65 14.04 6.60 -9.35
C GLY A 65 12.68 5.94 -9.43
N ILE A 66 11.97 6.22 -10.51
CA ILE A 66 10.56 5.91 -10.69
C ILE A 66 10.40 4.77 -11.67
N VAL A 67 9.69 3.72 -11.26
CA VAL A 67 9.22 2.64 -12.15
C VAL A 67 7.71 2.59 -12.07
N GLU A 68 7.07 2.71 -13.23
CA GLU A 68 5.62 2.63 -13.38
C GLU A 68 5.34 1.65 -14.51
N LEU A 69 4.58 0.61 -14.21
CA LEU A 69 4.18 -0.45 -15.14
C LEU A 69 2.69 -0.67 -15.00
N MET A 70 1.99 -0.88 -16.11
CA MET A 70 0.55 -1.09 -16.13
C MET A 70 0.12 -2.09 -17.20
N ASP A 71 -1.05 -2.69 -17.00
CA ASP A 71 -1.71 -3.57 -17.96
C ASP A 71 -2.02 -2.82 -19.26
N ARG A 72 -2.69 -1.67 -19.17
CA ARG A 72 -3.02 -0.82 -20.32
C ARG A 72 -3.06 0.66 -19.91
N PRO A 73 -2.72 1.60 -20.81
CA PRO A 73 -2.73 3.04 -20.49
C PRO A 73 -4.13 3.62 -20.26
N ASP A 74 -5.15 3.01 -20.88
CA ASP A 74 -6.55 3.44 -20.81
C ASP A 74 -7.34 2.79 -19.66
N ALA A 75 -6.75 1.81 -18.98
CA ALA A 75 -7.41 1.06 -17.93
C ALA A 75 -7.38 1.83 -16.59
N ILE A 76 -8.55 2.27 -16.14
CA ILE A 76 -8.76 2.84 -14.80
C ILE A 76 -8.68 1.74 -13.71
N SER A 77 -8.97 0.49 -14.09
CA SER A 77 -8.83 -0.69 -13.25
C SER A 77 -8.05 -1.76 -14.02
N GLY A 78 -6.96 -2.26 -13.42
CA GLY A 78 -6.11 -3.26 -14.04
C GLY A 78 -4.91 -3.57 -13.15
N TYR A 79 -4.03 -4.43 -13.66
CA TYR A 79 -2.77 -4.72 -12.99
C TYR A 79 -1.82 -3.53 -13.13
N GLN A 80 -1.22 -3.10 -12.02
CA GLN A 80 -0.20 -2.06 -12.05
C GLN A 80 0.90 -2.32 -11.02
N PHE A 81 2.06 -1.74 -11.27
CA PHE A 81 3.17 -1.67 -10.33
C PHE A 81 3.75 -0.26 -10.36
N GLU A 82 3.86 0.36 -9.19
CA GLU A 82 4.51 1.65 -9.00
C GLU A 82 5.61 1.49 -7.96
N TYR A 83 6.79 2.03 -8.25
CA TYR A 83 7.91 2.12 -7.32
C TYR A 83 8.53 3.50 -7.36
N ARG A 84 8.75 4.05 -6.16
CA ARG A 84 9.46 5.30 -5.90
C ARG A 84 10.70 4.95 -5.07
N GLY A 85 11.83 4.75 -5.76
CA GLY A 85 13.13 4.46 -5.17
C GLY A 85 14.02 5.68 -5.09
N ARG A 86 14.72 5.86 -3.97
CA ARG A 86 15.60 7.01 -3.73
C ARG A 86 16.71 6.67 -2.74
N THR A 87 17.76 7.46 -2.72
CA THR A 87 18.67 7.51 -1.57
C THR A 87 18.00 8.30 -0.45
N ILE A 88 17.89 7.71 0.74
CA ILE A 88 17.27 8.37 1.89
C ILE A 88 18.31 9.26 2.55
N ASP A 89 18.02 10.56 2.61
CA ASP A 89 18.82 11.52 3.34
C ASP A 89 18.32 11.58 4.80
N PRO A 90 19.18 11.30 5.81
CA PRO A 90 18.81 11.40 7.22
C PRO A 90 18.27 12.78 7.65
N ALA A 91 18.56 13.84 6.90
CA ALA A 91 17.99 15.17 7.14
C ALA A 91 16.48 15.24 6.88
N PHE A 92 15.93 14.31 6.08
CA PHE A 92 14.53 14.22 5.71
C PHE A 92 13.91 12.89 6.19
N PRO A 93 13.65 12.73 7.50
CA PRO A 93 13.22 11.46 8.11
C PRO A 93 11.82 10.98 7.68
N ARG A 94 11.11 11.77 6.88
CA ARG A 94 9.81 11.43 6.30
C ARG A 94 9.91 10.77 4.93
N GLU A 95 11.06 10.89 4.28
CA GLU A 95 11.29 10.23 3.01
C GLU A 95 11.43 8.73 3.20
N VAL A 96 10.81 7.98 2.30
CA VAL A 96 10.88 6.52 2.23
C VAL A 96 10.92 6.07 0.78
N CYS A 97 11.47 4.88 0.54
CA CYS A 97 11.14 4.16 -0.67
C CYS A 97 9.73 3.60 -0.53
N ALA A 98 8.92 3.71 -1.57
CA ALA A 98 7.54 3.24 -1.55
C ALA A 98 7.22 2.44 -2.81
N MET A 99 6.40 1.41 -2.66
CA MET A 99 5.87 0.64 -3.79
C MET A 99 4.42 0.28 -3.58
N ALA A 100 3.71 0.07 -4.68
CA ALA A 100 2.41 -0.55 -4.66
C ALA A 100 2.18 -1.46 -5.87
N PHE A 101 1.39 -2.49 -5.61
CA PHE A 101 0.95 -3.50 -6.56
C PHE A 101 -0.57 -3.43 -6.63
N TRP A 102 -1.12 -3.21 -7.81
CA TRP A 102 -2.57 -3.13 -8.01
C TRP A 102 -3.10 -4.37 -8.70
N LEU A 103 -4.24 -4.84 -8.22
CA LEU A 103 -4.99 -5.93 -8.80
C LEU A 103 -6.39 -5.41 -9.18
N PRO A 104 -6.94 -5.82 -10.33
CA PRO A 104 -8.36 -5.60 -10.62
C PRO A 104 -9.22 -6.30 -9.55
N THR A 105 -10.39 -5.74 -9.23
CA THR A 105 -11.32 -6.36 -8.26
C THR A 105 -11.83 -7.71 -8.75
N GLU A 106 -11.91 -7.86 -10.07
CA GLU A 106 -12.23 -9.07 -10.81
C GLU A 106 -11.30 -10.23 -10.43
N PHE A 107 -10.01 -9.96 -10.16
CA PHE A 107 -9.09 -11.00 -9.70
C PHE A 107 -9.54 -11.60 -8.36
N MET A 108 -10.02 -10.77 -7.43
CA MET A 108 -10.53 -11.23 -6.14
C MET A 108 -11.91 -11.87 -6.27
N GLU A 109 -12.77 -11.39 -7.16
CA GLU A 109 -14.08 -12.01 -7.42
C GLU A 109 -13.93 -13.42 -7.99
N GLU A 110 -12.97 -13.63 -8.89
CA GLU A 110 -12.69 -14.92 -9.53
C GLU A 110 -11.97 -15.90 -8.60
N HIS A 111 -10.97 -15.44 -7.84
CA HIS A 111 -10.06 -16.31 -7.07
C HIS A 111 -10.36 -16.31 -5.56
N GLY A 112 -11.23 -15.42 -5.09
CA GLY A 112 -11.48 -15.17 -3.68
C GLY A 112 -10.41 -14.31 -3.01
N PRO A 113 -10.61 -13.95 -1.73
CA PRO A 113 -9.66 -13.12 -0.97
C PRO A 113 -8.36 -13.85 -0.61
N GLY A 114 -8.40 -15.18 -0.46
CA GLY A 114 -7.24 -15.99 -0.06
C GLY A 114 -6.00 -15.78 -0.93
N PRO A 115 -6.09 -15.93 -2.27
CA PRO A 115 -4.96 -15.67 -3.17
C PRO A 115 -4.39 -14.25 -3.10
N VAL A 116 -5.23 -13.24 -2.85
CA VAL A 116 -4.75 -11.87 -2.66
C VAL A 116 -4.00 -11.73 -1.34
N GLN A 117 -4.51 -12.35 -0.27
CA GLN A 117 -3.84 -12.42 1.02
C GLN A 117 -2.47 -13.12 0.91
N GLU A 118 -2.42 -14.26 0.20
CA GLU A 118 -1.19 -15.01 -0.04
C GLU A 118 -0.15 -14.19 -0.83
N LEU A 119 -0.59 -13.47 -1.86
CA LEU A 119 0.27 -12.56 -2.61
C LEU A 119 0.84 -11.46 -1.70
N ALA A 120 0.00 -10.78 -0.92
CA ALA A 120 0.43 -9.74 0.01
C ALA A 120 1.43 -10.27 1.06
N LEU A 121 1.15 -11.45 1.62
CA LEU A 121 2.05 -12.12 2.57
C LEU A 121 3.38 -12.48 1.91
N GLY A 122 3.36 -13.05 0.71
CA GLY A 122 4.54 -13.42 -0.06
C GLY A 122 5.43 -12.21 -0.33
N LEU A 123 4.86 -11.10 -0.81
CA LEU A 123 5.57 -9.83 -1.00
C LEU A 123 6.22 -9.34 0.30
N GLY A 124 5.48 -9.39 1.42
CA GLY A 124 5.97 -9.01 2.74
C GLY A 124 7.17 -9.83 3.23
N THR A 125 7.35 -11.07 2.76
CA THR A 125 8.52 -11.88 3.15
C THR A 125 9.83 -11.37 2.54
N PHE A 126 9.77 -10.75 1.35
CA PHE A 126 10.97 -10.27 0.66
C PHE A 126 11.39 -8.87 1.10
N LEU A 127 10.45 -8.05 1.57
CA LEU A 127 10.65 -6.62 1.72
C LEU A 127 10.98 -6.23 3.17
N PRO A 128 12.08 -5.51 3.43
CA PRO A 128 12.40 -4.97 4.76
C PRO A 128 11.56 -3.70 5.03
N PHE A 129 10.24 -3.85 5.06
CA PHE A 129 9.31 -2.72 5.24
C PHE A 129 9.32 -2.18 6.68
N CYS A 130 9.08 -0.88 6.81
CA CYS A 130 8.74 -0.25 8.10
C CYS A 130 7.22 -0.27 8.33
N SER A 131 6.43 -0.10 7.27
CA SER A 131 4.98 -0.24 7.28
C SER A 131 4.47 -0.64 5.89
N GLY A 132 3.23 -1.11 5.83
CA GLY A 132 2.56 -1.44 4.57
C GLY A 132 1.11 -1.81 4.82
N HIS A 133 0.36 -2.00 3.74
CA HIS A 133 -1.06 -2.33 3.83
C HIS A 133 -1.58 -3.03 2.57
N ALA A 134 -2.72 -3.70 2.69
CA ALA A 134 -3.45 -4.22 1.54
C ALA A 134 -4.96 -4.08 1.75
N GLY A 135 -5.70 -3.85 0.66
CA GLY A 135 -7.15 -3.73 0.71
C GLY A 135 -7.79 -3.27 -0.59
N LEU A 136 -9.07 -2.92 -0.49
CA LEU A 136 -9.78 -2.21 -1.55
C LEU A 136 -9.20 -0.81 -1.68
N SER A 137 -9.14 -0.30 -2.90
CA SER A 137 -8.50 0.97 -3.21
C SER A 137 -9.26 1.67 -4.31
N LEU A 138 -9.48 2.97 -4.17
CA LEU A 138 -10.01 3.81 -5.23
C LEU A 138 -8.85 4.26 -6.12
N HIS A 139 -8.70 3.61 -7.27
CA HIS A 139 -7.76 4.08 -8.30
C HIS A 139 -8.38 5.25 -9.07
N ARG A 140 -7.60 6.30 -9.32
CA ARG A 140 -8.08 7.48 -10.06
C ARG A 140 -6.99 8.04 -10.96
N LEU A 141 -7.39 8.43 -12.16
CA LEU A 141 -6.59 9.24 -13.06
C LEU A 141 -6.95 10.71 -12.84
N GLY A 142 -6.13 11.44 -12.09
CA GLY A 142 -6.30 12.87 -11.86
C GLY A 142 -7.48 13.24 -10.95
N ARG A 143 -7.96 14.48 -11.04
CA ARG A 143 -9.03 15.05 -10.18
C ARG A 143 -10.42 14.63 -10.66
N THR A 144 -11.15 13.94 -9.79
CA THR A 144 -12.52 13.47 -10.10
C THR A 144 -13.54 14.17 -9.18
N PRO A 145 -14.48 14.96 -9.72
CA PRO A 145 -15.58 15.51 -8.93
C PRO A 145 -16.34 14.43 -8.17
N GLY A 146 -16.67 14.66 -6.90
CA GLY A 146 -17.41 13.71 -6.06
C GLY A 146 -16.55 12.62 -5.40
N PHE A 147 -15.24 12.61 -5.60
CA PHE A 147 -14.33 11.63 -4.99
C PHE A 147 -14.43 11.59 -3.46
N GLN A 148 -14.59 12.73 -2.81
CA GLN A 148 -14.75 12.80 -1.34
C GLN A 148 -16.03 12.13 -0.83
N ALA A 149 -17.14 12.29 -1.59
CA ALA A 149 -18.40 11.64 -1.26
C ALA A 149 -18.24 10.12 -1.38
N LEU A 150 -17.50 9.66 -2.39
CA LEU A 150 -17.13 8.26 -2.55
C LEU A 150 -16.30 7.77 -1.35
N CYS A 151 -15.23 8.47 -0.97
CA CYS A 151 -14.47 8.12 0.24
C CYS A 151 -15.40 8.00 1.46
N SER A 152 -16.30 8.96 1.67
CA SER A 152 -17.22 8.95 2.81
C SER A 152 -18.19 7.76 2.81
N SER A 153 -18.60 7.29 1.63
CA SER A 153 -19.46 6.12 1.47
C SER A 153 -18.72 4.80 1.67
N TYR A 154 -17.41 4.76 1.43
CA TYR A 154 -16.60 3.53 1.44
C TYR A 154 -15.38 3.68 2.36
N PRO A 155 -15.57 3.74 3.70
CA PRO A 155 -14.47 3.97 4.64
C PRO A 155 -13.42 2.84 4.63
N GLY A 156 -13.76 1.64 4.18
CA GLY A 156 -12.81 0.54 4.06
C GLY A 156 -11.88 0.62 2.86
N MET A 157 -12.09 1.56 1.93
CA MET A 157 -11.25 1.74 0.75
C MET A 157 -10.08 2.69 1.00
N ASP A 158 -8.93 2.37 0.42
CA ASP A 158 -7.74 3.22 0.44
C ASP A 158 -7.77 4.29 -0.66
N ARG A 159 -7.12 5.42 -0.36
CA ARG A 159 -6.70 6.44 -1.31
C ARG A 159 -5.19 6.31 -1.50
N THR A 160 -4.78 5.38 -2.36
CA THR A 160 -3.36 5.10 -2.56
C THR A 160 -2.68 6.24 -3.34
N GLU A 161 -1.71 6.91 -2.71
CA GLU A 161 -0.88 7.94 -3.35
C GLU A 161 0.61 7.71 -3.05
N VAL A 162 1.19 6.71 -3.72
CA VAL A 162 2.58 6.26 -3.46
C VAL A 162 3.57 7.40 -3.64
N GLY A 163 3.44 8.17 -4.72
CA GLY A 163 4.27 9.35 -4.99
C GLY A 163 4.33 10.29 -3.79
N HIS A 164 3.18 10.69 -3.25
CA HIS A 164 3.09 11.61 -2.13
C HIS A 164 3.59 11.00 -0.81
N LEU A 165 3.14 9.79 -0.49
CA LEU A 165 3.49 9.10 0.75
C LEU A 165 4.98 8.78 0.81
N SER A 166 5.65 8.59 -0.33
CA SER A 166 7.10 8.39 -0.40
C SER A 166 7.92 9.58 0.13
N TRP A 167 7.35 10.78 0.19
CA TRP A 167 8.03 11.97 0.70
C TRP A 167 7.67 12.30 2.16
N ASN A 168 6.50 11.86 2.63
CA ASN A 168 5.92 12.41 3.85
C ASN A 168 5.64 11.38 4.96
N LEU A 169 5.53 10.09 4.64
CA LEU A 169 5.06 9.09 5.59
C LEU A 169 6.08 8.77 6.70
N GLY A 170 7.36 8.69 6.38
CA GLY A 170 8.40 8.19 7.28
C GLY A 170 8.09 6.78 7.80
N THR A 171 8.22 6.58 9.12
CA THR A 171 7.93 5.30 9.78
C THR A 171 6.48 5.17 10.29
N ARG A 172 5.59 6.11 9.91
CA ARG A 172 4.18 6.12 10.31
C ARG A 172 3.36 5.11 9.50
N ILE A 173 2.12 4.90 9.93
CA ILE A 173 1.17 3.98 9.29
C ILE A 173 0.15 4.78 8.50
N ASN A 174 0.04 4.49 7.21
CA ASN A 174 -0.98 5.09 6.35
C ASN A 174 -2.36 4.45 6.61
N GLY A 175 -3.06 4.84 7.69
CA GLY A 175 -4.44 4.42 7.97
C GLY A 175 -4.64 2.92 8.28
N ILE A 176 -5.90 2.53 8.42
CA ILE A 176 -6.32 1.14 8.68
C ILE A 176 -6.94 0.52 7.43
N HIS A 177 -6.54 -0.71 7.14
CA HIS A 177 -6.89 -1.46 5.94
C HIS A 177 -7.25 -2.89 6.31
N TRP A 178 -7.65 -3.69 5.32
CA TRP A 178 -7.91 -5.11 5.52
C TRP A 178 -6.68 -5.84 6.06
N MET A 179 -5.50 -5.52 5.54
CA MET A 179 -4.23 -5.99 6.07
C MET A 179 -3.32 -4.81 6.40
N ASN A 180 -2.74 -4.79 7.60
CA ASN A 180 -1.75 -3.80 8.02
C ASN A 180 -0.43 -4.51 8.35
N PHE A 181 0.61 -4.22 7.59
CA PHE A 181 1.97 -4.72 7.81
C PHE A 181 2.72 -3.75 8.72
N LEU A 182 3.23 -4.26 9.85
CA LEU A 182 3.87 -3.50 10.90
C LEU A 182 5.32 -3.95 11.03
N GLY A 183 6.26 -3.03 10.76
CA GLY A 183 7.69 -3.28 10.90
C GLY A 183 8.24 -2.83 12.26
N PRO A 184 9.56 -2.93 12.44
CA PRO A 184 10.23 -2.70 13.72
C PRO A 184 9.89 -1.36 14.39
N PRO A 185 9.79 -0.21 13.68
CA PRO A 185 9.53 1.08 14.33
C PRO A 185 8.23 1.13 15.14
N VAL A 186 7.17 0.47 14.67
CA VAL A 186 5.89 0.45 15.38
C VAL A 186 5.73 -0.82 16.21
N LEU A 187 6.12 -1.98 15.66
CA LEU A 187 5.93 -3.25 16.36
C LEU A 187 6.81 -3.34 17.61
N GLY A 188 8.02 -2.75 17.60
CA GLY A 188 8.90 -2.66 18.76
C GLY A 188 8.27 -1.86 19.90
N GLU A 189 7.70 -0.69 19.60
CA GLU A 189 7.02 0.15 20.61
C GLU A 189 5.73 -0.49 21.13
N LEU A 190 5.05 -1.30 20.32
CA LEU A 190 3.89 -2.09 20.75
C LEU A 190 4.24 -3.24 21.69
N GLY A 191 5.51 -3.61 21.81
CA GLY A 191 5.99 -4.76 22.59
C GLY A 191 5.94 -6.08 21.81
N GLY A 192 6.01 -6.03 20.47
CA GLY A 192 6.03 -7.19 19.60
C GLY A 192 4.64 -7.72 19.22
N ALA A 193 4.63 -8.74 18.36
CA ALA A 193 3.40 -9.34 17.83
C ALA A 193 2.51 -9.98 18.91
N SER A 194 3.11 -10.54 19.96
CA SER A 194 2.35 -11.13 21.08
C SER A 194 1.61 -10.06 21.89
N ALA A 195 2.24 -8.93 22.17
CA ALA A 195 1.59 -7.81 22.83
C ALA A 195 0.48 -7.21 21.95
N LEU A 196 0.75 -7.02 20.65
CA LEU A 196 -0.28 -6.58 19.69
C LEU A 196 -1.49 -7.53 19.67
N ARG A 197 -1.26 -8.85 19.61
CA ARG A 197 -2.33 -9.86 19.63
C ARG A 197 -3.19 -9.77 20.88
N SER A 198 -2.59 -9.48 22.05
CA SER A 198 -3.33 -9.33 23.31
C SER A 198 -4.23 -8.08 23.39
N ARG A 199 -3.99 -7.08 22.52
CA ARG A 199 -4.78 -5.83 22.45
C ARG A 199 -5.96 -5.91 21.48
N LEU A 200 -6.06 -6.97 20.68
CA LEU A 200 -7.08 -7.16 19.65
C LEU A 200 -8.01 -8.30 20.05
N SER A 201 -9.31 -8.04 20.00
CA SER A 201 -10.36 -8.97 20.43
C SER A 201 -11.47 -9.18 19.40
N SER A 202 -11.48 -8.38 18.34
CA SER A 202 -12.49 -8.49 17.28
C SER A 202 -12.44 -9.86 16.60
N PRO A 203 -13.59 -10.54 16.43
CA PRO A 203 -13.65 -11.82 15.73
C PRO A 203 -13.08 -11.74 14.32
N GLY A 204 -12.34 -12.77 13.90
CA GLY A 204 -11.71 -12.81 12.57
C GLY A 204 -10.43 -11.98 12.44
N THR A 205 -10.05 -11.19 13.45
CA THR A 205 -8.77 -10.50 13.47
C THR A 205 -7.64 -11.49 13.77
N THR A 206 -6.63 -11.54 12.91
CA THR A 206 -5.44 -12.37 13.10
C THR A 206 -4.18 -11.53 13.12
N VAL A 207 -3.18 -11.99 13.88
CA VAL A 207 -1.84 -11.38 13.94
C VAL A 207 -0.82 -12.46 13.62
N ARG A 208 -0.15 -12.34 12.48
CA ARG A 208 0.87 -13.28 11.99
C ARG A 208 2.25 -12.62 12.01
N GLU A 209 3.22 -13.33 12.57
CA GLU A 209 4.63 -12.91 12.53
C GLU A 209 5.25 -13.25 11.16
N LEU A 210 6.08 -12.33 10.67
CA LEU A 210 6.80 -12.47 9.39
C LEU A 210 8.33 -12.57 9.57
N GLY A 211 8.81 -12.59 10.82
CA GLY A 211 10.24 -12.57 11.16
C GLY A 211 10.82 -11.16 11.22
N ASP A 212 12.04 -11.02 11.74
CA ASP A 212 12.78 -9.75 11.86
C ASP A 212 11.96 -8.60 12.47
N GLU A 213 11.23 -8.88 13.56
CA GLU A 213 10.37 -7.90 14.23
C GLU A 213 9.30 -7.28 13.31
N ARG A 214 8.81 -8.07 12.34
CA ARG A 214 7.69 -7.73 11.47
C ARG A 214 6.48 -8.62 11.74
N ALA A 215 5.30 -8.04 11.63
CA ALA A 215 4.03 -8.75 11.72
C ALA A 215 3.00 -8.15 10.76
N VAL A 216 1.94 -8.90 10.51
CA VAL A 216 0.77 -8.44 9.78
C VAL A 216 -0.47 -8.70 10.59
N VAL A 217 -1.35 -7.70 10.65
CA VAL A 217 -2.71 -7.84 11.14
C VAL A 217 -3.64 -8.02 9.95
N THR A 218 -4.52 -9.01 9.98
CA THR A 218 -5.56 -9.21 8.96
C THR A 218 -6.94 -9.14 9.63
N LEU A 219 -7.85 -8.37 9.05
CA LEU A 219 -9.18 -8.10 9.58
C LEU A 219 -10.24 -8.91 8.83
N GLY A 220 -10.62 -10.08 9.36
CA GLY A 220 -11.62 -10.95 8.72
C GLY A 220 -11.10 -11.66 7.47
N ASP A 221 -11.99 -12.41 6.81
CA ASP A 221 -11.64 -13.31 5.71
C ASP A 221 -11.40 -12.60 4.37
N GLY A 222 -11.87 -11.35 4.24
CA GLY A 222 -11.75 -10.53 3.03
C GLY A 222 -11.91 -9.04 3.33
N PRO A 223 -11.54 -8.15 2.41
CA PRO A 223 -11.64 -6.72 2.63
C PRO A 223 -13.11 -6.28 2.64
N ASP A 224 -13.48 -5.43 3.61
CA ASP A 224 -14.80 -4.83 3.69
C ASP A 224 -14.72 -3.35 3.29
N ALA A 225 -15.57 -2.93 2.35
CA ALA A 225 -15.63 -1.55 1.87
C ALA A 225 -16.37 -0.61 2.83
N GLY A 226 -17.23 -1.14 3.69
CA GLY A 226 -18.08 -0.36 4.60
C GLY A 226 -19.34 0.24 3.98
N ASP A 227 -19.74 -0.16 2.77
CA ASP A 227 -20.94 0.36 2.10
C ASP A 227 -22.20 -0.40 2.53
N THR A 228 -22.72 -0.08 3.72
CA THR A 228 -23.91 -0.77 4.25
C THR A 228 -25.16 0.09 4.34
N GLY A 229 -25.15 1.38 3.94
CA GLY A 229 -26.32 2.28 4.00
C GLY A 229 -26.87 2.56 5.42
N GLN A 230 -26.47 1.77 6.41
CA GLN A 230 -26.51 2.00 7.84
C GLN A 230 -25.06 2.05 8.32
N ALA A 231 -24.77 2.87 9.34
CA ALA A 231 -23.41 3.12 9.82
C ALA A 231 -22.60 1.81 9.91
N PRO A 232 -21.55 1.63 9.09
CA PRO A 232 -20.78 0.40 9.11
C PRO A 232 -20.03 0.36 10.43
N ALA A 233 -20.49 -0.45 11.37
CA ALA A 233 -19.58 -0.92 12.40
C ALA A 233 -18.61 -1.83 11.65
N LEU A 234 -17.46 -1.28 11.24
CA LEU A 234 -16.25 -2.03 10.93
C LEU A 234 -15.49 -2.21 12.26
N PRO A 235 -16.00 -3.01 13.24
CA PRO A 235 -15.48 -3.00 14.60
C PRO A 235 -14.00 -3.40 14.65
N ALA A 236 -13.59 -4.33 13.80
CA ALA A 236 -12.20 -4.75 13.68
C ALA A 236 -11.29 -3.61 13.21
N TYR A 237 -11.75 -2.80 12.24
CA TYR A 237 -11.01 -1.64 11.75
C TYR A 237 -10.94 -0.55 12.83
N ARG A 238 -12.03 -0.31 13.56
CA ARG A 238 -12.08 0.68 14.66
C ARG A 238 -11.24 0.26 15.86
N GLU A 239 -11.25 -1.02 16.21
CA GLU A 239 -10.39 -1.56 17.27
C GLU A 239 -8.92 -1.39 16.90
N LEU A 240 -8.53 -1.81 15.68
CA LEU A 240 -7.15 -1.64 15.22
C LEU A 240 -6.75 -0.17 15.13
N ALA A 241 -7.66 0.71 14.68
CA ALA A 241 -7.42 2.16 14.66
C ALA A 241 -7.07 2.70 16.05
N ARG A 242 -7.84 2.33 17.08
CA ARG A 242 -7.57 2.76 18.46
C ARG A 242 -6.23 2.24 18.98
N VAL A 243 -5.87 1.01 18.63
CA VAL A 243 -4.58 0.42 19.02
C VAL A 243 -3.42 1.15 18.32
N LEU A 244 -3.58 1.53 17.05
CA LEU A 244 -2.53 2.13 16.24
C LEU A 244 -2.53 3.66 16.21
N GLU A 245 -3.52 4.33 16.83
CA GLU A 245 -3.70 5.79 16.83
C GLU A 245 -2.39 6.58 17.03
N PRO A 246 -1.50 6.23 17.99
CA PRO A 246 -0.25 6.97 18.20
C PRO A 246 0.72 6.97 17.00
N TRP A 247 0.59 6.01 16.08
CA TRP A 247 1.48 5.80 14.94
C TRP A 247 0.82 6.09 13.59
N LEU A 248 -0.47 6.43 13.58
CA LEU A 248 -1.16 6.81 12.35
C LEU A 248 -0.55 8.09 11.76
N TYR A 249 -0.42 8.08 10.45
CA TYR A 249 -0.02 9.23 9.68
C TYR A 249 -1.20 10.19 9.51
N HIS A 250 -0.93 11.47 9.74
CA HIS A 250 -1.85 12.57 9.49
C HIS A 250 -1.20 13.56 8.56
N GLU A 251 -1.88 13.84 7.46
CA GLU A 251 -1.37 14.64 6.37
C GLU A 251 -1.40 16.12 6.69
N SER A 252 -0.32 16.81 6.37
CA SER A 252 -0.28 18.27 6.34
C SER A 252 -0.87 18.77 5.03
N TYR A 253 -2.20 18.72 4.92
CA TYR A 253 -3.04 19.32 3.86
C TYR A 253 -2.53 19.17 2.42
N ILE A 254 -3.18 18.28 1.65
CA ILE A 254 -3.03 18.24 0.19
C ILE A 254 -3.96 19.30 -0.41
N LYS A 255 -3.36 20.32 -1.02
CA LYS A 255 -4.09 21.44 -1.61
C LYS A 255 -5.04 20.96 -2.73
N ASP A 256 -6.29 21.43 -2.64
CA ASP A 256 -7.38 21.30 -3.64
C ASP A 256 -8.04 19.91 -3.82
N GLU A 257 -7.86 18.96 -2.90
CA GLU A 257 -8.61 17.68 -2.92
C GLU A 257 -9.63 17.55 -1.80
N PHE A 258 -9.25 17.98 -0.60
CA PHE A 258 -10.05 17.96 0.62
C PHE A 258 -9.91 19.31 1.29
N THR A 259 -10.95 19.79 1.97
CA THR A 259 -10.72 20.77 3.03
C THR A 259 -9.90 20.12 4.14
N PRO A 260 -9.16 20.89 4.94
CA PRO A 260 -8.45 20.34 6.11
C PRO A 260 -9.37 19.52 7.02
N GLU A 261 -10.61 19.94 7.21
CA GLU A 261 -11.60 19.25 8.04
C GLU A 261 -12.06 17.92 7.44
N GLU A 262 -12.25 17.87 6.11
CA GLU A 262 -12.64 16.64 5.41
C GLU A 262 -11.50 15.62 5.40
N LEU A 263 -10.26 16.09 5.21
CA LEU A 263 -9.07 15.24 5.26
C LEU A 263 -8.88 14.64 6.65
N LEU A 264 -9.00 15.46 7.71
CA LEU A 264 -8.92 14.99 9.08
C LEU A 264 -10.01 13.95 9.40
N ARG A 265 -11.25 14.20 8.93
CA ARG A 265 -12.35 13.23 9.10
C ARG A 265 -12.06 11.92 8.37
N TRP A 266 -11.49 11.98 7.18
CA TRP A 266 -11.10 10.79 6.42
C TRP A 266 -10.01 9.97 7.13
N GLU A 267 -8.97 10.63 7.63
CA GLU A 267 -7.88 9.97 8.36
C GLU A 267 -8.34 9.38 9.69
N ARG A 268 -9.30 10.04 10.37
CA ARG A 268 -9.85 9.62 11.65
C ARG A 268 -11.16 8.82 11.55
N ARG A 269 -11.57 8.39 10.35
CA ARG A 269 -12.86 7.73 10.07
C ARG A 269 -13.17 6.48 10.92
N PHE A 270 -12.15 5.87 11.52
CA PHE A 270 -12.28 4.70 12.40
C PHE A 270 -12.11 5.02 13.89
N LEU A 271 -11.67 6.24 14.23
CA LEU A 271 -11.49 6.71 15.60
C LEU A 271 -12.74 7.45 16.09
N ASP A 272 -13.33 8.28 15.23
CA ASP A 272 -14.48 9.15 15.52
C ASP A 272 -15.79 8.51 15.00
#